data_AF-A0A3S1FDE9-F1
#
_entry.id   AF-A0A3S1FDE9-F1
#
_cell.length_a   1.000
_cell.length_b   1.000
_cell.length_c   1.000
_cell.angle_alpha   90.00
_cell.angle_beta   90.00
_cell.angle_gamma   90.00
#
_symmetry.space_group_name_H-M   'P 1'
#
loop_
_entity.id
_entity.type
_entity.pdbx_description
1 polymer ?
#
loop_
_entity_poly.entity_id
_entity_poly.type
_entity_poly.pdbx_seq_one_letter_code
_entity_poly.pdbx_strand_id
1 'polypeptide(L)' 'MDTVLAGLKGAIDTLGPTILLPIVIFIIAVVLGAKVSKAFRAAVTIGVAFIGINLVLGLMFTSIGDVANRREHEAKHQI' A
#
# COMPACT_ATOMS: atom_id res chain seq x y z
N MET A 1 24.49 6.03 -12.94
CA MET A 1 23.93 5.49 -11.67
C MET A 1 22.78 6.35 -11.17
N ASP A 2 22.72 7.62 -11.58
CA ASP A 2 21.73 8.61 -11.17
C ASP A 2 20.34 8.41 -11.80
N THR A 3 20.25 7.82 -12.98
CA THR A 3 18.97 7.52 -13.65
C THR A 3 18.17 6.41 -12.96
N VAL A 4 18.84 5.40 -12.40
CA VAL A 4 18.18 4.34 -11.64
C VAL A 4 17.68 4.87 -10.29
N LEU A 5 18.48 5.72 -9.64
CA LEU A 5 18.11 6.38 -8.37
C LEU A 5 17.00 7.41 -8.57
N ALA A 6 17.02 8.20 -9.66
CA ALA A 6 15.97 9.15 -9.98
C ALA A 6 14.65 8.46 -10.36
N GLY A 7 14.72 7.37 -11.14
CA GLY A 7 13.56 6.54 -11.45
C GLY A 7 12.97 5.86 -10.21
N LEU A 8 13.82 5.37 -9.31
CA LEU A 8 13.39 4.78 -8.04
C LEU A 8 12.80 5.82 -7.09
N LYS A 9 13.41 7.01 -6.97
CA LYS A 9 12.93 8.09 -6.10
C LYS A 9 11.57 8.63 -6.58
N GLY A 10 11.41 8.85 -7.88
CA GLY A 10 10.12 9.26 -8.46
C GLY A 10 9.02 8.21 -8.26
N ALA A 11 9.34 6.92 -8.34
CA ALA A 11 8.40 5.84 -8.07
C ALA A 11 8.01 5.75 -6.59
N ILE A 12 8.97 5.94 -5.67
CA ILE A 12 8.71 5.95 -4.22
C ILE A 12 7.86 7.15 -3.81
N ASP A 13 8.17 8.34 -4.33
CA ASP A 13 7.48 9.58 -3.99
C ASP A 13 6.02 9.63 -4.52
N THR A 14 5.70 8.89 -5.59
CA THR A 14 4.36 8.87 -6.19
C THR A 14 3.51 7.65 -5.81
N LEU A 15 4.12 6.49 -5.58
CA LEU A 15 3.39 5.22 -5.40
C LEU A 15 3.35 4.76 -3.94
N GLY A 16 4.21 5.32 -3.08
CA GLY A 16 4.30 4.97 -1.67
C GLY A 16 4.82 3.54 -1.38
N PRO A 17 5.15 3.23 -0.11
CA PRO A 17 5.73 1.94 0.29
C PRO A 17 4.86 0.73 -0.08
N THR A 18 3.54 0.97 -0.08
CA THR A 18 2.44 0.10 -0.46
C THR A 18 2.61 -0.56 -1.84
N ILE A 19 3.10 0.17 -2.83
CA ILE A 19 3.27 -0.31 -4.21
C ILE A 19 4.72 -0.72 -4.48
N LEU A 20 5.67 -0.20 -3.70
CA LEU A 20 7.09 -0.54 -3.80
C LEU A 20 7.35 -2.02 -3.43
N LEU A 21 6.73 -2.53 -2.38
CA LEU A 21 6.89 -3.92 -1.91
C LEU A 21 6.56 -4.97 -3.01
N PRO A 22 5.39 -4.89 -3.67
CA PRO A 22 5.05 -5.78 -4.79
C PRO A 22 6.07 -5.75 -5.94
N ILE A 23 6.58 -4.56 -6.29
CA ILE A 23 7.58 -4.39 -7.36
C ILE A 23 8.90 -5.06 -6.98
N VAL A 24 9.34 -4.89 -5.73
CA VAL A 24 10.55 -5.54 -5.23
C VAL A 24 10.41 -7.06 -5.26
N ILE A 25 9.28 -7.61 -4.81
CA ILE A 25 9.00 -9.05 -4.86
C ILE A 25 8.97 -9.56 -6.30
N PHE A 26 8.44 -8.78 -7.25
CA PHE A 26 8.46 -9.12 -8.68
C PHE A 26 9.88 -9.20 -9.23
N ILE A 27 10.73 -8.20 -8.95
CA ILE A 27 12.12 -8.21 -9.42
C ILE A 27 12.90 -9.37 -8.80
N ILE A 28 12.74 -9.62 -7.50
CA ILE A 28 13.35 -10.76 -6.81
C ILE A 28 12.90 -12.07 -7.45
N ALA A 29 11.59 -12.26 -7.68
CA ALA A 29 11.06 -13.48 -8.30
C ALA A 29 11.64 -13.73 -9.70
N VAL A 30 11.79 -12.68 -10.51
CA VAL A 30 12.37 -12.78 -11.86
C VAL A 30 13.87 -13.13 -11.79
N VAL A 31 14.63 -12.50 -10.89
CA VAL A 31 16.07 -12.78 -10.70
C VAL A 31 16.29 -14.22 -10.20
N LEU A 32 15.40 -14.75 -9.37
CA LEU A 32 15.41 -16.15 -8.93
C LEU A 32 14.97 -17.17 -10.00
N GLY A 33 14.69 -16.74 -11.24
CA GLY A 33 14.38 -17.62 -12.36
C GLY A 33 12.90 -17.96 -12.54
N ALA A 34 11.99 -17.20 -11.90
CA ALA A 34 10.57 -17.35 -12.18
C ALA A 34 10.27 -16.90 -13.62
N LYS A 35 9.53 -17.73 -14.37
CA LYS A 35 9.04 -17.36 -15.72
C LYS A 35 8.32 -16.01 -15.63
N VAL A 36 8.72 -15.06 -16.48
CA VAL A 36 8.18 -13.69 -16.53
C VAL A 36 6.64 -13.70 -16.55
N SER A 37 6.02 -14.62 -17.28
CA SER A 37 4.56 -14.78 -17.34
C SER A 37 3.91 -15.15 -15.99
N LYS A 38 4.60 -15.92 -15.14
CA LYS A 38 4.14 -16.24 -13.79
C LYS A 38 4.37 -15.07 -12.83
N ALA A 39 5.55 -14.45 -12.89
CA ALA A 39 5.90 -13.30 -12.06
C ALA A 39 4.94 -12.13 -12.31
N PHE A 40 4.58 -11.87 -13.57
CA PHE A 40 3.69 -10.75 -13.93
C PHE A 40 2.28 -10.96 -13.35
N ARG A 41 1.71 -12.16 -13.51
CA ARG A 41 0.41 -12.48 -12.91
C ARG A 41 0.44 -12.36 -11.39
N ALA A 42 1.50 -12.84 -10.74
CA ALA A 42 1.65 -12.71 -9.29
C ALA A 42 1.74 -11.25 -8.83
N ALA A 43 2.51 -10.41 -9.53
CA ALA A 43 2.65 -8.99 -9.23
C ALA A 43 1.31 -8.25 -9.35
N VAL A 44 0.53 -8.52 -10.41
CA VAL A 44 -0.80 -7.92 -10.60
C VAL A 44 -1.75 -8.36 -9.49
N THR A 45 -1.78 -9.66 -9.15
CA THR A 45 -2.64 -10.17 -8.07
C THR A 45 -2.30 -9.53 -6.73
N ILE A 46 -1.02 -9.43 -6.38
CA ILE A 46 -0.59 -8.79 -5.13
C ILE A 46 -0.92 -7.30 -5.14
N GLY A 47 -0.73 -6.60 -6.26
CA GLY A 47 -1.08 -5.18 -6.40
C GLY A 47 -2.57 -4.91 -6.14
N VAL A 48 -3.45 -5.73 -6.73
CA VAL A 48 -4.91 -5.61 -6.52
C VAL A 48 -5.29 -5.91 -5.07
N ALA A 49 -4.68 -6.92 -4.44
CA ALA A 49 -4.93 -7.25 -3.04
C ALA A 49 -4.54 -6.09 -2.12
N PHE A 50 -3.40 -5.45 -2.39
CA PHE A 50 -2.91 -4.33 -1.59
C PHE A 50 -3.83 -3.12 -1.68
N ILE A 51 -4.35 -2.80 -2.87
CA ILE A 51 -5.36 -1.76 -3.07
C ILE A 51 -6.61 -2.06 -2.24
N GLY A 52 -7.13 -3.29 -2.30
CA GLY A 52 -8.32 -3.70 -1.55
C GLY A 52 -8.15 -3.57 -0.04
N ILE A 53 -7.01 -4.01 0.50
CA ILE A 53 -6.71 -3.90 1.94
C ILE A 53 -6.65 -2.43 2.37
N ASN A 54 -5.98 -1.56 1.61
CA ASN A 54 -5.88 -0.15 1.98
C ASN A 54 -7.24 0.57 1.95
N LEU A 55 -8.11 0.23 0.99
CA LEU A 55 -9.49 0.70 0.95
C LEU A 55 -10.26 0.28 2.21
N VAL A 56 -10.22 -1.01 2.56
CA VAL A 56 -10.92 -1.52 3.75
C VAL A 56 -10.37 -0.90 5.03
N LEU A 57 -9.05 -0.87 5.19
CA LEU A 57 -8.41 -0.25 6.36
C LEU A 57 -8.76 1.23 6.46
N GLY A 58 -8.74 1.96 5.35
CA GLY A 58 -9.17 3.35 5.30
C GLY A 58 -10.61 3.53 5.75
N LEU A 59 -11.53 2.69 5.27
CA LEU A 59 -12.94 2.73 5.70
C LEU A 59 -13.09 2.39 7.19
N MET A 60 -12.33 1.43 7.71
CA MET A 60 -12.34 1.09 9.14
C MET A 60 -11.78 2.23 10.00
N PHE A 61 -10.66 2.84 9.61
CA PHE A 61 -10.10 3.97 10.34
C PHE A 61 -11.01 5.18 10.32
N THR A 62 -11.67 5.47 9.20
CA THR A 62 -12.66 6.55 9.11
C THR A 62 -13.87 6.26 10.01
N SER A 63 -14.45 5.06 9.95
CA SER A 63 -15.65 4.75 10.75
C SER A 63 -15.35 4.70 12.25
N ILE A 64 -14.21 4.12 12.65
CA ILE A 64 -13.77 4.08 14.04
C ILE A 64 -13.36 5.47 14.52
N GLY A 65 -12.65 6.24 13.70
CA GLY A 65 -12.24 7.61 14.02
C GLY A 65 -13.44 8.54 14.27
N ASP A 66 -14.47 8.44 13.44
CA ASP A 66 -15.72 9.19 13.61
C ASP A 66 -16.47 8.82 14.91
N VAL A 67 -16.44 7.55 15.31
CA VAL A 67 -17.04 7.09 16.57
C VAL A 67 -16.22 7.55 17.77
N ALA A 68 -14.89 7.48 17.68
CA ALA A 68 -13.98 7.94 18.73
C ALA A 68 -14.14 9.44 19.00
N ASN A 69 -14.17 10.27 17.94
CA ASN A 69 -14.38 11.71 18.05
C ASN A 69 -15.76 12.06 18.64
N ARG A 70 -16.82 11.32 18.25
CA ARG A 70 -18.17 11.51 18.83
C ARG A 70 -18.19 11.27 20.33
N ARG A 71 -17.51 10.22 20.81
CA ARG A 71 -17.45 9.90 22.25
C ARG A 71 -16.66 10.92 23.06
N GLU A 72 -15.59 11.49 22.52
CA GLU A 72 -14.87 12.60 23.17
C GLU A 72 -15.73 13.86 23.30
N HIS A 73 -16.55 14.16 22.29
CA HIS A 73 -17.46 15.31 22.33
C HIS A 73 -18.60 15.15 23.34
N GLU A 74 -19.12 13.95 23.51
CA GLU A 74 -20.14 13.61 24.53
C GLU A 74 -19.57 13.70 25.95
N ALA A 75 -18.34 13.22 26.17
CA ALA A 75 -17.70 13.29 27.48
C ALA A 75 -17.44 14.74 27.94
N LYS A 76 -17.16 15.67 27.01
CA LYS A 76 -16.95 17.10 27.33
C LYS A 76 -18.21 17.88 27.75
N HIS A 77 -19.40 17.37 27.47
CA HIS A 77 -20.65 18.02 27.91
C HIS A 77 -21.11 17.52 29.29
N GLN A 78 -20.39 16.55 29.88
CA GLN A 78 -20.74 15.92 31.15
C GLN A 78 -19.88 16.40 32.33
N ILE A 79 -18.98 17.36 32.11
CA ILE A 79 -18.09 17.99 33.10
C ILE A 79 -18.27 19.50 33.14
#